data_AF-A0A6M0F7M5-F1
#
_entry.id   AF-A0A6M0F7M5-F1
#
_cell.length_a   1.000
_cell.length_b   1.000
_cell.length_c   1.000
_cell.angle_alpha   90.00
_cell.angle_beta   90.00
_cell.angle_gamma   90.00
#
_symmetry.space_group_name_H-M   'P 1'
#
loop_
_entity.id
_entity.type
_entity.pdbx_description
1 polymer ?
#
loop_
_entity_poly.entity_id
_entity_poly.type
_entity_poly.pdbx_seq_one_letter_code
_entity_poly.pdbx_strand_id
1 'polypeptide(L)'
;MSELEGGNPRELKGVNSPTLQEWISYDPLGTIANISAWNYPYFVGTNVFIPALLTGNGVLYKPSEIATNTGLAIAALLYQSGIPEDIFIPVIGAGLTGAALLEQTIDGVFFTGSYATGQKIAMVAAPKLIKVQLELGGKDPAYVCDDVDVSIAAAGLADGAFYNNGQSCCAVERIYVHTHIYDEFLEQFLQTVQQFRMGNPMKADTYLGPVSRKPQLTVLQQQVEDAIAKGATVCCGGSIVDRPGWYFAPTVLTGVTHEMRVMREESFGP
;
A
#
# COMPACT_ATOMS: atom_id res chain seq x y z
N MET A 1 20.60 21.72 42.75
CA MET A 1 20.94 21.33 41.36
C MET A 1 21.91 20.18 41.45
N SER A 2 21.38 18.98 41.70
CA SER A 2 22.16 17.73 41.72
C SER A 2 21.62 16.88 40.57
N GLU A 3 22.48 16.71 39.57
CA GLU A 3 22.52 15.65 38.57
C GLU A 3 21.21 14.90 38.33
N LEU A 4 20.51 15.33 37.27
CA LEU A 4 19.65 14.46 36.49
C LEU A 4 20.54 13.33 35.96
N GLU A 5 20.51 12.17 36.63
CA GLU A 5 21.11 10.94 36.10
C GLU A 5 20.51 10.67 34.73
N GLY A 6 21.31 10.92 33.70
CA GLY A 6 21.03 10.61 32.30
C GLY A 6 21.04 9.11 32.08
N GLY A 7 19.97 8.44 32.48
CA GLY A 7 19.68 7.08 32.01
C GLY A 7 19.50 7.10 30.50
N ASN A 8 20.26 6.28 29.78
CA ASN A 8 20.04 6.07 28.35
C ASN A 8 18.60 5.57 28.18
N PRO A 9 17.73 6.24 27.40
CA PRO A 9 16.32 5.85 27.23
C PRO A 9 16.12 4.47 26.58
N ARG A 10 17.20 3.72 26.31
CA ARG A 10 17.21 2.40 25.70
C ARG A 10 17.33 1.22 26.68
N GLU A 11 17.37 1.44 27.99
CA GLU A 11 17.58 0.37 28.97
C GLU A 11 16.28 -0.08 29.67
N LEU A 12 15.82 -1.31 29.40
CA LEU A 12 14.89 -2.01 30.30
C LEU A 12 15.74 -2.77 31.33
N LYS A 13 15.67 -2.36 32.61
CA LYS A 13 16.48 -2.95 33.69
C LYS A 13 15.95 -4.34 34.07
N GLY A 14 16.82 -5.34 34.00
CA GLY A 14 16.60 -6.70 34.49
C GLY A 14 16.80 -6.83 36.00
N VAL A 15 17.07 -8.04 36.49
CA VAL A 15 17.28 -8.28 37.93
C VAL A 15 18.69 -7.84 38.30
N ASN A 16 18.81 -6.72 39.01
CA ASN A 16 20.09 -6.23 39.50
C ASN A 16 20.42 -6.85 40.86
N SER A 17 21.64 -7.38 40.99
CA SER A 17 22.25 -7.76 42.26
C SER A 17 23.54 -6.96 42.49
N PRO A 18 24.13 -6.95 43.70
CA PRO A 18 25.39 -6.25 43.96
C PRO A 18 26.56 -6.68 43.08
N THR A 19 26.47 -7.85 42.44
CA THR A 19 27.54 -8.45 41.63
C THR A 19 27.17 -8.63 40.15
N LEU A 20 25.94 -8.32 39.74
CA LEU A 20 25.46 -8.49 38.36
C LEU A 20 24.40 -7.44 38.03
N GLN A 21 24.58 -6.77 36.90
CA GLN A 21 23.55 -5.93 36.28
C GLN A 21 23.15 -6.53 34.94
N GLU A 22 21.85 -6.54 34.68
CA GLU A 22 21.26 -7.00 33.42
C GLU A 22 20.38 -5.89 32.86
N TRP A 23 20.46 -5.66 31.54
CA TRP A 23 19.54 -4.76 30.84
C TRP A 23 19.30 -5.25 29.42
N ILE A 24 18.20 -4.80 28.82
CA ILE A 24 17.88 -5.00 27.40
C ILE A 24 18.04 -3.66 26.69
N SER A 25 18.76 -3.66 25.57
CA SER A 25 18.89 -2.51 24.65
C SER A 25 18.21 -2.80 23.30
N TYR A 26 17.85 -1.73 22.60
CA TYR A 26 17.47 -1.75 21.20
C TYR A 26 18.55 -1.08 20.37
N ASP A 27 19.27 -1.88 19.61
CA ASP A 27 20.32 -1.42 18.71
C ASP A 27 19.83 -1.42 17.25
N PRO A 28 20.35 -0.53 16.39
CA PRO A 28 20.01 -0.53 14.97
C PRO A 28 20.37 -1.88 14.34
N LEU A 29 19.59 -2.28 13.33
CA LEU A 29 19.87 -3.49 12.55
C LEU A 29 21.15 -3.30 11.72
N GLY A 30 21.35 -2.12 11.14
CA GLY A 30 22.48 -1.81 10.25
C GLY A 30 22.00 -1.16 8.96
N THR A 31 22.24 -1.81 7.82
CA THR A 31 21.84 -1.34 6.49
C THR A 31 20.50 -1.93 6.07
N ILE A 32 19.52 -1.06 5.80
CA ILE A 32 18.17 -1.45 5.40
C ILE A 32 17.96 -1.28 3.91
N ALA A 33 17.55 -2.34 3.21
CA ALA A 33 16.99 -2.25 1.87
C ALA A 33 15.48 -1.98 1.95
N ASN A 34 15.05 -0.78 1.55
CA ASN A 34 13.63 -0.45 1.42
C ASN A 34 13.23 -0.42 -0.05
N ILE A 35 12.34 -1.32 -0.46
CA ILE A 35 11.81 -1.40 -1.82
C ILE A 35 10.31 -1.04 -1.78
N SER A 36 9.93 0.14 -2.28
CA SER A 36 8.58 0.68 -2.13
C SER A 36 7.73 0.63 -3.41
N ALA A 37 6.42 0.47 -3.23
CA ALA A 37 5.42 0.59 -4.31
C ALA A 37 5.24 2.05 -4.78
N TRP A 38 4.48 2.22 -5.88
CA TRP A 38 4.23 3.51 -6.54
C TRP A 38 2.91 4.17 -6.13
N ASN A 39 2.00 3.44 -5.49
CA ASN A 39 0.62 3.88 -5.30
C ASN A 39 0.45 5.03 -4.29
N TYR A 40 1.26 5.06 -3.23
CA TYR A 40 1.42 6.23 -2.37
C TYR A 40 2.91 6.56 -2.25
N PRO A 41 3.49 7.25 -3.24
CA PRO A 41 4.95 7.32 -3.39
C PRO A 41 5.63 8.10 -2.26
N TYR A 42 4.90 8.99 -1.58
CA TYR A 42 5.38 9.67 -0.37
C TYR A 42 5.14 8.90 0.93
N PHE A 43 4.15 7.99 1.00
CA PHE A 43 3.82 7.32 2.26
C PHE A 43 4.48 5.96 2.40
N VAL A 44 4.43 5.13 1.35
CA VAL A 44 4.88 3.72 1.44
C VAL A 44 6.35 3.61 1.85
N GLY A 45 7.24 4.36 1.17
CA GLY A 45 8.66 4.34 1.51
C GLY A 45 8.93 5.00 2.88
N THR A 46 8.33 6.17 3.12
CA THR A 46 8.57 6.99 4.31
C THR A 46 8.21 6.26 5.61
N ASN A 47 7.14 5.45 5.59
CA ASN A 47 6.75 4.61 6.73
C ASN A 47 7.82 3.57 7.11
N VAL A 48 8.79 3.32 6.25
CA VAL A 48 9.92 2.42 6.51
C VAL A 48 11.20 3.20 6.79
N PHE A 49 11.62 4.06 5.86
CA PHE A 49 12.95 4.65 5.96
C PHE A 49 13.06 5.73 7.04
N ILE A 50 11.98 6.45 7.39
CA ILE A 50 12.04 7.43 8.49
C ILE A 50 12.25 6.72 9.84
N PRO A 51 11.45 5.69 10.23
CA PRO A 51 11.75 4.90 11.42
C PRO A 51 13.14 4.26 11.39
N ALA A 52 13.61 3.78 10.23
CA ALA A 52 14.95 3.20 10.10
C ALA A 52 16.05 4.23 10.43
N LEU A 53 15.97 5.44 9.85
CA LEU A 53 16.91 6.53 10.13
C LEU A 53 16.84 6.98 11.60
N LEU A 54 15.64 7.14 12.16
CA LEU A 54 15.43 7.54 13.57
C LEU A 54 16.03 6.52 14.56
N THR A 55 16.04 5.24 14.19
CA THR A 55 16.60 4.17 15.01
C THR A 55 18.10 3.95 14.77
N GLY A 56 18.72 4.71 13.86
CA GLY A 56 20.16 4.72 13.63
C GLY A 56 20.65 3.80 12.51
N ASN A 57 19.78 3.42 11.58
CA ASN A 57 20.12 2.58 10.42
C ASN A 57 20.52 3.42 9.20
N GLY A 58 21.36 2.85 8.32
CA GLY A 58 21.53 3.30 6.94
C GLY A 58 20.42 2.74 6.04
N VAL A 59 20.07 3.43 4.96
CA VAL A 59 18.97 3.05 4.07
C VAL A 59 19.40 3.08 2.60
N LEU A 60 19.20 1.95 1.94
CA LEU A 60 19.18 1.82 0.49
C LEU A 60 17.71 1.85 0.02
N TYR A 61 17.27 2.99 -0.50
CA TYR A 61 15.87 3.21 -0.86
C TYR A 61 15.64 3.01 -2.36
N LYS A 62 14.97 1.92 -2.74
CA LYS A 62 14.55 1.66 -4.12
C LYS A 62 13.07 2.06 -4.32
N PRO A 63 12.78 3.29 -4.77
CA PRO A 63 11.41 3.62 -5.19
C PRO A 63 11.00 2.74 -6.37
N SER A 64 9.69 2.61 -6.60
CA SER A 64 9.20 2.08 -7.87
C SER A 64 9.65 2.99 -9.01
N GLU A 65 10.01 2.37 -10.13
CA GLU A 65 10.40 3.06 -11.36
C GLU A 65 9.31 4.01 -11.89
N ILE A 66 8.04 3.75 -11.55
CA ILE A 66 6.88 4.59 -11.88
C ILE A 66 6.85 5.87 -11.05
N ALA A 67 7.49 5.87 -9.88
CA ALA A 67 7.56 6.98 -8.93
C ALA A 67 8.99 7.52 -8.72
N THR A 68 9.87 7.32 -9.71
CA THR A 68 11.31 7.68 -9.63
C THR A 68 11.54 9.13 -9.21
N ASN A 69 10.82 10.07 -9.83
CA ASN A 69 11.00 11.50 -9.56
C ASN A 69 10.62 11.87 -8.12
N THR A 70 9.59 11.23 -7.56
CA THR A 70 9.22 11.41 -6.15
C THR A 70 10.32 10.89 -5.24
N GLY A 71 10.86 9.70 -5.52
CA GLY A 71 11.96 9.14 -4.72
C GLY A 71 13.23 10.00 -4.75
N LEU A 72 13.58 10.56 -5.90
CA LEU A 72 14.71 11.50 -6.02
C LEU A 72 14.45 12.81 -5.27
N ALA A 73 13.23 13.35 -5.33
CA ALA A 73 12.85 14.55 -4.59
C ALA A 73 12.92 14.32 -3.07
N ILE A 74 12.48 13.15 -2.58
CA ILE A 74 12.61 12.75 -1.18
C ILE A 74 14.08 12.75 -0.75
N ALA A 75 14.97 12.12 -1.54
CA ALA A 75 16.39 12.08 -1.23
C ALA A 75 16.99 13.49 -1.12
N ALA A 76 16.69 14.36 -2.08
CA ALA A 76 17.17 15.75 -2.06
C ALA A 76 16.71 16.51 -0.81
N LEU A 77 15.47 16.31 -0.37
CA LEU A 77 14.93 16.93 0.85
C LEU A 77 15.61 16.39 2.13
N LEU A 78 15.91 15.09 2.18
CA LEU A 78 16.64 14.48 3.30
C LEU A 78 18.08 14.99 3.38
N TYR A 79 18.75 15.16 2.23
CA TYR A 79 20.09 15.75 2.22
C TYR A 79 20.05 17.22 2.65
N GLN A 80 19.06 17.98 2.20
CA GLN A 80 18.86 19.37 2.61
C GLN A 80 18.58 19.48 4.12
N SER A 81 17.97 18.47 4.74
CA SER A 81 17.74 18.44 6.19
C SER A 81 18.97 18.02 7.00
N GLY A 82 20.05 17.60 6.34
CA GLY A 82 21.32 17.23 6.96
C GLY A 82 21.57 15.72 7.10
N ILE A 83 20.73 14.86 6.51
CA ILE A 83 21.03 13.42 6.42
C ILE A 83 22.22 13.24 5.46
N PRO A 84 23.31 12.57 5.89
CA PRO A 84 24.45 12.31 5.01
C PRO A 84 24.08 11.46 3.79
N GLU A 85 24.70 11.76 2.64
CA GLU A 85 24.44 11.06 1.38
C GLU A 85 24.82 9.56 1.41
N ASP A 86 25.73 9.16 2.31
CA ASP A 86 26.13 7.78 2.54
C ASP A 86 25.23 7.04 3.53
N ILE A 87 24.30 7.73 4.20
CA ILE A 87 23.31 7.15 5.12
C ILE A 87 21.98 6.87 4.42
N PHE A 88 21.59 7.68 3.43
CA PHE A 88 20.37 7.43 2.65
C PHE A 88 20.69 7.47 1.16
N ILE A 89 20.61 6.32 0.48
CA ILE A 89 20.99 6.21 -0.94
C ILE A 89 19.76 5.81 -1.76
N PRO A 90 19.24 6.68 -2.66
CA PRO A 90 18.22 6.29 -3.62
C PRO A 90 18.80 5.36 -4.68
N VAL A 91 18.23 4.16 -4.80
CA VAL A 91 18.64 3.12 -5.76
C VAL A 91 17.61 3.07 -6.88
N ILE A 92 17.92 3.66 -8.04
CA ILE A 92 16.95 3.83 -9.12
C ILE A 92 17.00 2.66 -10.12
N GLY A 93 15.82 2.14 -10.45
CA GLY A 93 15.63 1.14 -11.51
C GLY A 93 14.48 0.18 -11.23
N ALA A 94 14.31 -0.82 -12.08
CA ALA A 94 13.19 -1.77 -12.02
C ALA A 94 13.56 -3.05 -11.24
N GLY A 95 12.97 -4.19 -11.62
CA GLY A 95 13.14 -5.47 -10.91
C GLY A 95 14.58 -5.96 -10.82
N LEU A 96 15.40 -5.79 -11.86
CA LEU A 96 16.82 -6.20 -11.83
C LEU A 96 17.63 -5.42 -10.78
N THR A 97 17.37 -4.11 -10.66
CA THR A 97 17.97 -3.28 -9.62
C THR A 97 17.54 -3.74 -8.23
N GLY A 98 16.26 -4.12 -8.06
CA GLY A 98 15.78 -4.71 -6.81
C GLY A 98 16.48 -6.03 -6.48
N ALA A 99 16.69 -6.91 -7.47
CA ALA A 99 17.43 -8.15 -7.27
C ALA A 99 18.90 -7.90 -6.88
N ALA A 100 19.59 -7.02 -7.61
CA ALA A 100 20.98 -6.65 -7.32
C ALA A 100 21.13 -5.99 -5.94
N LEU A 101 20.13 -5.23 -5.48
CA LEU A 101 20.09 -4.66 -4.14
C LEU A 101 20.05 -5.77 -3.07
N LEU A 102 19.28 -6.83 -3.29
CA LEU A 102 19.21 -7.96 -2.34
C LEU A 102 20.49 -8.78 -2.28
N GLU A 103 21.34 -8.73 -3.31
CA GLU A 103 22.65 -9.38 -3.32
C GLU A 103 23.66 -8.68 -2.41
N GLN A 104 23.48 -7.38 -2.14
CA GLN A 104 24.37 -6.58 -1.28
C GLN A 104 24.40 -7.06 0.18
N THR A 105 25.41 -6.64 0.92
CA THR A 105 25.46 -6.79 2.38
C THR A 105 24.45 -5.83 3.01
N ILE A 106 23.32 -6.38 3.45
CA ILE A 106 22.22 -5.67 4.12
C ILE A 106 21.80 -6.45 5.35
N ASP A 107 21.21 -5.78 6.33
CA ASP A 107 20.83 -6.33 7.64
C ASP A 107 19.29 -6.43 7.79
N GLY A 108 18.55 -5.82 6.87
CA GLY A 108 17.11 -5.98 6.76
C GLY A 108 16.56 -5.60 5.38
N VAL A 109 15.48 -6.26 4.97
CA VAL A 109 14.72 -5.94 3.76
C VAL A 109 13.25 -5.69 4.10
N PHE A 110 12.75 -4.56 3.62
CA PHE A 110 11.40 -4.09 3.83
C PHE A 110 10.79 -3.78 2.47
N PHE A 111 9.87 -4.64 2.05
CA PHE A 111 9.25 -4.58 0.74
C PHE A 111 7.76 -4.32 0.84
N THR A 112 7.29 -3.39 0.02
CA THR A 112 5.86 -3.20 -0.24
C THR A 112 5.58 -3.39 -1.72
N GLY A 113 4.66 -4.29 -2.07
CA GLY A 113 4.28 -4.53 -3.46
C GLY A 113 3.53 -5.84 -3.65
N SER A 114 3.66 -6.46 -4.83
CA SER A 114 2.85 -7.64 -5.15
C SER A 114 3.25 -8.88 -4.35
N TYR A 115 2.25 -9.73 -4.04
CA TYR A 115 2.45 -11.01 -3.36
C TYR A 115 3.54 -11.88 -4.01
N ALA A 116 3.46 -12.03 -5.34
CA ALA A 116 4.42 -12.83 -6.11
C ALA A 116 5.86 -12.29 -6.01
N THR A 117 6.04 -10.98 -5.87
CA THR A 117 7.38 -10.39 -5.67
C THR A 117 7.84 -10.58 -4.23
N GLY A 118 6.95 -10.40 -3.26
CA GLY A 118 7.23 -10.65 -1.85
C GLY A 118 7.74 -12.07 -1.59
N GLN A 119 7.11 -13.08 -2.20
CA GLN A 119 7.58 -14.46 -2.12
C GLN A 119 9.01 -14.63 -2.66
N LYS A 120 9.33 -14.02 -3.80
CA LYS A 120 10.69 -14.06 -4.36
C LYS A 120 11.70 -13.42 -3.43
N ILE A 121 11.37 -12.27 -2.84
CA ILE A 121 12.22 -11.56 -1.88
C ILE A 121 12.46 -12.43 -0.65
N ALA A 122 11.41 -13.05 -0.08
CA ALA A 122 11.54 -13.94 1.07
C ALA A 122 12.50 -15.11 0.79
N MET A 123 12.37 -15.74 -0.39
CA MET A 123 13.25 -16.85 -0.79
C MET A 123 14.71 -16.41 -0.95
N VAL A 124 14.95 -15.23 -1.55
CA VAL A 124 16.31 -14.68 -1.73
C VAL A 124 16.93 -14.24 -0.40
N ALA A 125 16.13 -13.71 0.52
CA ALA A 125 16.60 -13.24 1.83
C ALA A 125 16.82 -14.38 2.84
N ALA A 126 16.13 -15.52 2.68
CA ALA A 126 16.18 -16.63 3.65
C ALA A 126 17.60 -17.12 4.00
N PRO A 127 18.54 -17.32 3.04
CA PRO A 127 19.90 -17.74 3.36
C PRO A 127 20.71 -16.70 4.16
N LYS A 128 20.29 -15.43 4.15
CA LYS A 128 20.97 -14.33 4.86
C LYS A 128 20.57 -14.24 6.33
N LEU A 129 19.44 -14.85 6.72
CA LEU A 129 18.88 -14.78 8.08
C LEU A 129 18.70 -13.35 8.62
N ILE A 130 18.38 -12.41 7.73
CA ILE A 130 18.14 -10.99 8.05
C ILE A 130 16.66 -10.72 8.33
N LYS A 131 16.36 -9.53 8.88
CA LYS A 131 14.96 -9.12 9.06
C LYS A 131 14.27 -8.97 7.70
N VAL A 132 13.12 -9.61 7.54
CA VAL A 132 12.26 -9.46 6.36
C VAL A 132 10.90 -8.96 6.81
N GLN A 133 10.43 -7.86 6.23
CA GLN A 133 9.05 -7.39 6.34
C GLN A 133 8.44 -7.23 4.95
N LEU A 134 7.25 -7.79 4.77
CA LEU A 134 6.52 -7.78 3.51
C LEU A 134 5.13 -7.20 3.73
N GLU A 135 4.84 -6.07 3.09
CA GLU A 135 3.49 -5.51 2.97
C GLU A 135 2.99 -5.82 1.55
N LEU A 136 1.98 -6.70 1.45
CA LEU A 136 1.56 -7.29 0.18
C LEU A 136 0.12 -6.90 -0.18
N GLY A 137 -0.33 -7.34 -1.35
CA GLY A 137 -1.68 -7.08 -1.83
C GLY A 137 -2.78 -7.72 -0.97
N GLY A 138 -3.94 -7.07 -0.95
CA GLY A 138 -5.11 -7.43 -0.15
C GLY A 138 -6.35 -7.72 -0.98
N LYS A 139 -7.44 -8.11 -0.32
CA LYS A 139 -8.77 -8.24 -0.93
C LYS A 139 -9.81 -7.93 0.15
N ASP A 140 -9.72 -6.73 0.69
CA ASP A 140 -10.24 -6.45 2.01
C ASP A 140 -11.78 -6.44 2.02
N PRO A 141 -12.40 -7.19 2.95
CA PRO A 141 -13.84 -7.22 3.09
C PRO A 141 -14.32 -6.14 4.06
N ALA A 142 -15.48 -5.56 3.75
CA ALA A 142 -16.31 -4.83 4.70
C ALA A 142 -17.61 -5.61 4.93
N TYR A 143 -18.07 -5.67 6.18
CA TYR A 143 -19.38 -6.19 6.53
C TYR A 143 -20.25 -5.06 7.10
N VAL A 144 -21.44 -4.89 6.53
CA VAL A 144 -22.40 -3.85 6.91
C VAL A 144 -23.57 -4.53 7.63
N CYS A 145 -23.62 -4.33 8.96
CA CYS A 145 -24.71 -4.79 9.82
C CYS A 145 -26.01 -4.00 9.55
N ASP A 146 -27.16 -4.52 10.00
CA ASP A 146 -28.47 -3.87 9.80
C ASP A 146 -28.79 -2.75 10.80
N ASP A 147 -27.90 -2.49 11.77
CA ASP A 147 -28.05 -1.46 12.80
C ASP A 147 -27.21 -0.20 12.54
N VAL A 148 -26.69 -0.05 11.32
CA VAL A 148 -25.89 1.12 10.91
C VAL A 148 -26.72 2.21 10.27
N ASP A 149 -26.18 3.44 10.24
CA ASP A 149 -26.65 4.45 9.30
C ASP A 149 -26.21 4.07 7.88
N VAL A 150 -27.18 3.66 7.05
CA VAL A 150 -26.94 3.15 5.70
C VAL A 150 -26.28 4.20 4.80
N SER A 151 -26.67 5.46 4.93
CA SER A 151 -26.15 6.55 4.12
C SER A 151 -24.67 6.83 4.41
N ILE A 152 -24.31 6.87 5.70
CA ILE A 152 -22.92 7.07 6.15
C ILE A 152 -22.06 5.86 5.76
N ALA A 153 -22.57 4.64 5.97
CA ALA A 153 -21.86 3.42 5.63
C ALA A 153 -21.59 3.32 4.12
N ALA A 154 -22.62 3.59 3.30
CA ALA A 154 -22.49 3.55 1.84
C ALA A 154 -21.49 4.58 1.31
N ALA A 155 -21.56 5.83 1.81
CA ALA A 155 -20.65 6.88 1.38
C ALA A 155 -19.20 6.59 1.80
N GLY A 156 -18.98 6.15 3.04
CA GLY A 156 -17.66 5.81 3.56
C GLY A 156 -17.04 4.61 2.84
N LEU A 157 -17.83 3.59 2.51
CA LEU A 157 -17.34 2.43 1.77
C LEU A 157 -17.11 2.73 0.29
N ALA A 158 -17.88 3.64 -0.31
CA ALA A 158 -17.58 4.13 -1.66
C ALA A 158 -16.24 4.86 -1.68
N ASP A 159 -15.98 5.79 -0.75
CA ASP A 159 -14.66 6.42 -0.63
C ASP A 159 -13.56 5.38 -0.38
N GLY A 160 -13.77 4.43 0.54
CA GLY A 160 -12.81 3.36 0.84
C GLY A 160 -12.51 2.41 -0.33
N ALA A 161 -13.44 2.24 -1.27
CA ALA A 161 -13.23 1.45 -2.48
C ALA A 161 -12.52 2.25 -3.59
N PHE A 162 -12.89 3.53 -3.76
CA PHE A 162 -12.50 4.33 -4.91
C PHE A 162 -11.33 5.30 -4.65
N TYR A 163 -10.96 5.53 -3.40
CA TYR A 163 -9.83 6.38 -3.03
C TYR A 163 -8.54 5.92 -3.72
N ASN A 164 -7.78 6.88 -4.27
CA ASN A 164 -6.61 6.61 -5.12
C ASN A 164 -6.90 5.72 -6.36
N ASN A 165 -8.13 5.81 -6.90
CA ASN A 165 -8.65 4.92 -7.94
C ASN A 165 -8.64 3.44 -7.54
N GLY A 166 -8.88 3.12 -6.26
CA GLY A 166 -8.80 1.74 -5.75
C GLY A 166 -7.39 1.14 -5.78
N GLN A 167 -6.35 1.92 -6.09
CA GLN A 167 -4.96 1.47 -6.11
C GLN A 167 -4.37 1.50 -4.68
N SER A 168 -4.98 0.76 -3.77
CA SER A 168 -4.58 0.66 -2.37
C SER A 168 -4.58 -0.79 -1.94
N CYS A 169 -3.56 -1.25 -1.22
CA CYS A 169 -3.51 -2.61 -0.71
C CYS A 169 -4.60 -2.90 0.34
N CYS A 170 -5.15 -1.84 0.95
CA CYS A 170 -6.26 -1.88 1.90
C CYS A 170 -7.55 -1.27 1.32
N ALA A 171 -7.66 -1.16 -0.01
CA ALA A 171 -8.92 -0.74 -0.63
C ALA A 171 -10.03 -1.73 -0.26
N VAL A 172 -11.23 -1.22 0.00
CA VAL A 172 -12.41 -2.07 0.17
C VAL A 172 -12.75 -2.66 -1.18
N GLU A 173 -12.53 -3.97 -1.36
CA GLU A 173 -12.78 -4.65 -2.63
C GLU A 173 -13.95 -5.64 -2.56
N ARG A 174 -14.46 -5.93 -1.35
CA ARG A 174 -15.64 -6.78 -1.14
C ARG A 174 -16.53 -6.17 -0.07
N ILE A 175 -17.80 -5.93 -0.40
CA ILE A 175 -18.77 -5.39 0.55
C ILE A 175 -19.88 -6.42 0.74
N TYR A 176 -19.98 -6.93 1.96
CA TYR A 176 -21.05 -7.83 2.40
C TYR A 176 -22.06 -7.01 3.19
N VAL A 177 -23.31 -7.00 2.75
CA VAL A 177 -24.36 -6.17 3.35
C VAL A 177 -25.45 -7.07 3.89
N HIS A 178 -25.94 -6.76 5.09
CA HIS A 178 -27.08 -7.46 5.66
C HIS A 178 -28.31 -7.35 4.75
N THR A 179 -29.02 -8.46 4.54
CA THR A 179 -30.11 -8.55 3.54
C THR A 179 -31.24 -7.56 3.79
N HIS A 180 -31.52 -7.21 5.05
CA HIS A 180 -32.57 -6.24 5.41
C HIS A 180 -32.32 -4.83 4.87
N ILE A 181 -31.06 -4.43 4.68
CA ILE A 181 -30.68 -3.07 4.26
C ILE A 181 -29.98 -3.05 2.89
N TYR A 182 -29.88 -4.20 2.21
CA TYR A 182 -29.09 -4.34 0.98
C TYR A 182 -29.54 -3.38 -0.13
N ASP A 183 -30.84 -3.30 -0.40
CA ASP A 183 -31.36 -2.48 -1.51
C ASP A 183 -31.13 -0.99 -1.23
N GLU A 184 -31.41 -0.53 -0.01
CA GLU A 184 -31.16 0.86 0.42
C GLU A 184 -29.67 1.19 0.36
N PHE A 185 -28.81 0.29 0.85
CA PHE A 185 -27.36 0.46 0.79
C PHE A 185 -26.86 0.59 -0.65
N LEU A 186 -27.30 -0.31 -1.54
CA LEU A 186 -26.87 -0.29 -2.93
C LEU A 186 -27.28 1.01 -3.62
N GLU A 187 -28.49 1.50 -3.36
CA GLU A 187 -28.95 2.78 -3.89
C GLU A 187 -28.05 3.93 -3.42
N GLN A 188 -27.82 4.07 -2.12
CA GLN A 188 -26.97 5.12 -1.54
C GLN A 188 -25.51 5.03 -2.01
N PHE A 189 -25.00 3.81 -2.15
CA PHE A 189 -23.64 3.55 -2.63
C PHE A 189 -23.49 4.02 -4.07
N LEU A 190 -24.42 3.64 -4.96
CA LEU A 190 -24.42 4.07 -6.36
C LEU A 190 -24.60 5.58 -6.50
N GLN A 191 -25.47 6.20 -5.69
CA GLN A 191 -25.62 7.65 -5.66
C GLN A 191 -24.29 8.34 -5.31
N THR A 192 -23.53 7.81 -4.36
CA THR A 192 -22.21 8.33 -4.01
C THR A 192 -21.21 8.16 -5.16
N VAL A 193 -21.11 6.95 -5.73
CA VAL A 193 -20.18 6.65 -6.83
C VAL A 193 -20.44 7.54 -8.05
N GLN A 194 -21.70 7.85 -8.36
CA GLN A 194 -22.06 8.74 -9.48
C GLN A 194 -21.59 10.19 -9.29
N GLN A 195 -21.29 10.62 -8.06
CA GLN A 195 -20.75 11.96 -7.79
C GLN A 195 -19.25 12.05 -8.07
N PHE A 196 -18.54 10.93 -8.16
CA PHE A 196 -17.10 10.91 -8.39
C PHE A 196 -16.75 11.35 -9.81
N ARG A 197 -16.18 12.55 -9.90
CA ARG A 197 -15.76 13.15 -11.17
C ARG A 197 -14.46 12.52 -11.66
N MET A 198 -14.55 11.83 -12.79
CA MET A 198 -13.38 11.32 -13.49
C MET A 198 -12.78 12.36 -14.44
N GLY A 199 -11.49 12.64 -14.30
CA GLY A 199 -10.89 13.77 -15.01
C GLY A 199 -9.38 13.81 -15.00
N ASN A 200 -8.87 14.95 -15.44
CA ASN A 200 -7.44 15.24 -15.40
C ASN A 200 -7.03 15.44 -13.93
N PRO A 201 -6.06 14.68 -13.39
CA PRO A 201 -5.67 14.76 -11.99
C PRO A 201 -5.12 16.15 -11.55
N MET A 202 -4.81 17.03 -12.50
CA MET A 202 -4.42 18.42 -12.23
C MET A 202 -5.61 19.37 -11.99
N LYS A 203 -6.86 18.90 -12.09
CA LYS A 203 -8.06 19.69 -11.85
C LYS A 203 -8.59 19.43 -10.44
N ALA A 204 -8.88 20.50 -9.71
CA ALA A 204 -9.29 20.44 -8.31
C ALA A 204 -10.61 19.69 -8.06
N ASP A 205 -11.47 19.58 -9.08
CA ASP A 205 -12.74 18.86 -9.01
C ASP A 205 -12.65 17.41 -9.49
N THR A 206 -11.46 16.92 -9.84
CA THR A 206 -11.25 15.51 -10.22
C THR A 206 -11.07 14.67 -8.96
N TYR A 207 -11.91 13.64 -8.84
CA TYR A 207 -11.80 12.61 -7.80
C TYR A 207 -11.13 11.34 -8.36
N LEU A 208 -11.52 10.92 -9.57
CA LEU A 208 -10.93 9.75 -10.24
C LEU A 208 -9.99 10.16 -11.37
N GLY A 209 -8.73 9.78 -11.24
CA GLY A 209 -7.71 9.93 -12.27
C GLY A 209 -7.57 8.68 -13.15
N PRO A 210 -6.52 8.60 -13.98
CA PRO A 210 -6.15 7.36 -14.64
C PRO A 210 -5.54 6.38 -13.62
N VAL A 211 -5.66 5.08 -13.89
CA VAL A 211 -4.80 4.08 -13.24
C VAL A 211 -3.34 4.29 -13.66
N SER A 212 -2.42 3.91 -12.80
CA SER A 212 -1.01 4.30 -12.92
C SER A 212 -0.22 3.45 -13.91
N ARG A 213 -0.81 2.38 -14.47
CA ARG A 213 -0.15 1.46 -15.40
C ARG A 213 -1.11 0.90 -16.44
N LYS A 214 -0.74 0.96 -17.72
CA LYS A 214 -1.54 0.41 -18.85
C LYS A 214 -1.99 -1.05 -18.65
N PRO A 215 -1.13 -1.99 -18.19
CA PRO A 215 -1.55 -3.38 -18.04
C PRO A 215 -2.70 -3.58 -17.04
N GLN A 216 -2.90 -2.65 -16.10
CA GLN A 216 -3.99 -2.74 -15.12
C GLN A 216 -5.36 -2.71 -15.79
N LEU A 217 -5.51 -1.98 -16.90
CA LEU A 217 -6.78 -1.93 -17.65
C LEU A 217 -7.21 -3.31 -18.12
N THR A 218 -6.27 -4.14 -18.59
CA THR A 218 -6.56 -5.49 -19.04
C THR A 218 -6.95 -6.39 -17.87
N VAL A 219 -6.32 -6.24 -16.70
CA VAL A 219 -6.67 -7.00 -15.49
C VAL A 219 -8.11 -6.70 -15.08
N LEU A 220 -8.47 -5.41 -14.97
CA LEU A 220 -9.81 -4.97 -14.58
C LEU A 220 -10.87 -5.43 -15.59
N GLN A 221 -10.62 -5.22 -16.88
CA GLN A 221 -11.51 -5.65 -17.96
C GLN A 221 -11.78 -7.17 -17.89
N GLN A 222 -10.75 -7.99 -17.71
CA GLN A 222 -10.90 -9.44 -17.61
C GLN A 222 -11.61 -9.91 -16.34
N GLN A 223 -11.46 -9.19 -15.21
CA GLN A 223 -12.19 -9.50 -13.98
C GLN A 223 -13.68 -9.20 -14.14
N VAL A 224 -14.02 -8.09 -14.79
CA VAL A 224 -15.41 -7.74 -15.13
C VAL A 224 -16.02 -8.77 -16.08
N GLU A 225 -15.31 -9.13 -17.15
CA GLU A 225 -15.76 -10.15 -18.11
C GLU A 225 -15.98 -11.51 -17.46
N ASP A 226 -15.07 -11.95 -16.58
CA ASP A 226 -15.22 -13.20 -15.81
C ASP A 226 -16.44 -13.17 -14.90
N ALA A 227 -16.69 -12.03 -14.22
CA ALA A 227 -17.83 -11.87 -13.35
C ALA A 227 -19.16 -11.93 -14.14
N ILE A 228 -19.25 -11.21 -15.26
CA ILE A 228 -20.42 -11.23 -16.15
C ILE A 228 -20.68 -12.64 -16.68
N ALA A 229 -19.64 -13.33 -17.16
CA ALA A 229 -19.74 -14.70 -17.67
C ALA A 229 -20.25 -15.70 -16.61
N LYS A 230 -20.12 -15.36 -15.33
CA LYS A 230 -20.59 -16.16 -14.18
C LYS A 230 -21.88 -15.63 -13.55
N GLY A 231 -22.52 -14.62 -14.15
CA GLY A 231 -23.84 -14.14 -13.76
C GLY A 231 -23.85 -12.89 -12.87
N ALA A 232 -22.73 -12.20 -12.66
CA ALA A 232 -22.74 -10.91 -12.01
C ALA A 232 -23.44 -9.84 -12.86
N THR A 233 -24.00 -8.83 -12.20
CA THR A 233 -24.61 -7.66 -12.83
C THR A 233 -23.69 -6.46 -12.68
N VAL A 234 -23.49 -5.70 -13.77
CA VAL A 234 -22.78 -4.42 -13.75
C VAL A 234 -23.78 -3.32 -13.44
N CYS A 235 -23.70 -2.71 -12.25
CA CYS A 235 -24.56 -1.61 -11.84
C CYS A 235 -24.11 -0.25 -12.41
N CYS A 236 -22.80 -0.07 -12.59
CA CYS A 236 -22.22 1.07 -13.31
C CYS A 236 -20.82 0.74 -13.84
N GLY A 237 -20.35 1.50 -14.83
CA GLY A 237 -19.00 1.38 -15.37
C GLY A 237 -18.73 0.07 -16.08
N GLY A 238 -17.67 -0.64 -15.69
CA GLY A 238 -17.29 -1.96 -16.20
C GLY A 238 -16.51 -1.95 -17.51
N SER A 239 -15.91 -0.82 -17.90
CA SER A 239 -15.18 -0.72 -19.16
C SER A 239 -14.07 0.32 -19.15
N ILE A 240 -13.12 0.14 -20.06
CA ILE A 240 -12.08 1.12 -20.38
C ILE A 240 -12.75 2.36 -21.01
N VAL A 241 -12.36 3.55 -20.54
CA VAL A 241 -12.89 4.81 -21.08
C VAL A 241 -12.04 5.24 -22.27
N ASP A 242 -12.67 5.44 -23.43
CA ASP A 242 -12.00 5.91 -24.65
C ASP A 242 -11.60 7.40 -24.54
N ARG A 243 -10.43 7.63 -23.95
CA ARG A 243 -9.82 8.96 -23.78
C ARG A 243 -8.30 8.85 -23.63
N PRO A 244 -7.54 9.94 -23.82
CA PRO A 244 -6.10 9.95 -23.56
C PRO A 244 -5.77 9.61 -22.10
N GLY A 245 -4.91 8.61 -21.90
CA GLY A 245 -4.52 8.09 -20.58
C GLY A 245 -5.02 6.67 -20.35
N TRP A 246 -4.91 6.18 -19.11
CA TRP A 246 -5.32 4.83 -18.74
C TRP A 246 -6.52 4.90 -17.80
N TYR A 247 -7.71 5.14 -18.35
CA TYR A 247 -8.92 5.31 -17.55
C TYR A 247 -9.79 4.06 -17.62
N PHE A 248 -10.27 3.63 -16.46
CA PHE A 248 -11.26 2.57 -16.30
C PHE A 248 -12.44 3.15 -15.53
N ALA A 249 -13.67 2.98 -16.01
CA ALA A 249 -14.86 3.54 -15.39
C ALA A 249 -15.05 2.96 -13.97
N PRO A 250 -15.49 3.76 -12.97
CA PRO A 250 -15.77 3.22 -11.64
C PRO A 250 -16.82 2.13 -11.73
N THR A 251 -16.52 0.95 -11.17
CA THR A 251 -17.29 -0.26 -11.46
C THR A 251 -17.90 -0.83 -10.20
N VAL A 252 -19.22 -1.04 -10.23
CA VAL A 252 -19.96 -1.71 -9.15
C VAL A 252 -20.58 -2.98 -9.71
N LEU A 253 -20.24 -4.12 -9.11
CA LEU A 253 -20.74 -5.44 -9.47
C LEU A 253 -21.62 -5.99 -8.34
N THR A 254 -22.82 -6.47 -8.69
CA THR A 254 -23.71 -7.20 -7.77
C THR A 254 -23.97 -8.62 -8.27
N GLY A 255 -24.59 -9.45 -7.44
CA GLY A 255 -24.79 -10.86 -7.76
C GLY A 255 -23.47 -11.63 -7.88
N VAL A 256 -22.42 -11.13 -7.21
CA VAL A 256 -21.09 -11.72 -7.25
C VAL A 256 -21.00 -12.96 -6.36
N THR A 257 -20.13 -13.90 -6.75
CA THR A 257 -19.90 -15.13 -6.00
C THR A 257 -18.41 -15.40 -5.84
N HIS A 258 -18.04 -16.26 -4.90
CA HIS A 258 -16.63 -16.58 -4.61
C HIS A 258 -15.91 -17.35 -5.73
N GLU A 259 -16.64 -17.83 -6.75
CA GLU A 259 -16.08 -18.43 -7.96
C GLU A 259 -15.54 -17.38 -8.94
N MET A 260 -15.97 -16.12 -8.82
CA MET A 260 -15.54 -15.02 -9.69
C MET A 260 -14.14 -14.54 -9.33
N ARG A 261 -13.35 -14.15 -10.33
CA ARG A 261 -11.99 -13.65 -10.15
C ARG A 261 -11.98 -12.37 -9.31
N VAL A 262 -12.91 -11.46 -9.58
CA VAL A 262 -13.07 -10.20 -8.82
C VAL A 262 -13.35 -10.41 -7.33
N MET A 263 -13.71 -11.61 -6.87
CA MET A 263 -13.92 -11.91 -5.44
C MET A 263 -12.71 -12.56 -4.76
N ARG A 264 -11.65 -12.89 -5.52
CA ARG A 264 -10.48 -13.65 -5.03
C ARG A 264 -9.14 -13.01 -5.37
N GLU A 265 -9.05 -12.39 -6.55
CA GLU A 265 -7.86 -11.72 -7.04
C GLU A 265 -7.95 -10.23 -6.74
N GLU A 266 -6.89 -9.64 -6.19
CA GLU A 266 -6.77 -8.19 -5.99
C GLU A 266 -7.02 -7.44 -7.31
N SER A 267 -7.89 -6.44 -7.27
CA SER A 267 -8.28 -5.65 -8.43
C SER A 267 -7.37 -4.44 -8.60
N PHE A 268 -6.97 -3.78 -7.49
CA PHE A 268 -6.07 -2.63 -7.50
C PHE A 268 -6.48 -1.56 -8.52
N GLY A 269 -7.78 -1.25 -8.54
CA GLY A 269 -8.43 -0.38 -9.51
C GLY A 269 -9.89 -0.08 -9.13
N PRO A 270 -10.54 0.85 -9.86
CA PRO A 270 -11.88 1.34 -9.54
C PRO A 270 -13.00 0.47 -10.15
#